data_AF-A0A7D5LBN7-F1
#
_entry.id   AF-A0A7D5LBN7-F1
#
_cell.length_a   1.000
_cell.length_b   1.000
_cell.length_c   1.000
_cell.angle_alpha   90.00
_cell.angle_beta   90.00
_cell.angle_gamma   90.00
#
_symmetry.space_group_name_H-M   'P 1'
#
loop_
_entity.id
_entity.type
_entity.pdbx_description
1 polymer ?
#
loop_
_entity_poly.entity_id
_entity_poly.type
_entity_poly.pdbx_seq_one_letter_code
_entity_poly.pdbx_strand_id
1 'polypeptide(L)'
;MATSRAIGRWTSGNVGYLGAALAFLVASIHLFHPQRGFLRLATFVTTGNASLLVSDPRPVAFVLSALAILLGINLVVANVARKRVYALGMALMVTYFVGYFAWHLSGHGGFLPGREPLYHGLHPVEAVISHLVNDPLAALAKSAEAALFVVLAVLYRTES
;
A
#
# COMPACT_ATOMS: atom_id res chain seq x y z
N MET A 1 -29.46 -13.13 -24.50
CA MET A 1 -29.54 -12.38 -23.23
C MET A 1 -29.07 -13.16 -22.00
N ALA A 2 -29.21 -14.49 -21.92
CA ALA A 2 -28.73 -15.28 -20.77
C ALA A 2 -27.19 -15.45 -20.72
N THR A 3 -26.54 -15.63 -21.86
CA THR A 3 -25.09 -15.81 -21.99
C THR A 3 -24.29 -14.56 -21.61
N SER A 4 -24.74 -13.36 -21.95
CA SER A 4 -24.06 -12.11 -21.58
C SER A 4 -24.07 -11.85 -20.06
N ARG A 5 -25.16 -12.24 -19.36
CA ARG A 5 -25.24 -12.16 -17.89
C ARG A 5 -24.38 -13.19 -17.18
N ALA A 6 -24.17 -14.37 -17.78
CA ALA A 6 -23.29 -15.40 -17.23
C ALA A 6 -21.81 -14.98 -17.35
N ILE A 7 -21.40 -14.48 -18.52
CA ILE A 7 -20.04 -13.95 -18.75
C ILE A 7 -19.74 -12.75 -17.84
N GLY A 8 -20.70 -11.85 -17.65
CA GLY A 8 -20.56 -10.71 -16.73
C GLY A 8 -20.33 -11.11 -15.27
N ARG A 9 -21.01 -12.15 -14.77
CA ARG A 9 -20.79 -12.67 -13.41
C ARG A 9 -19.47 -13.40 -13.24
N TRP A 10 -19.03 -14.13 -14.27
CA TRP A 10 -17.77 -14.87 -14.24
C TRP A 10 -16.57 -13.93 -14.24
N THR A 11 -16.63 -12.88 -15.07
CA THR A 11 -15.59 -11.84 -15.13
C THR A 11 -15.51 -11.03 -13.84
N SER A 12 -16.65 -10.62 -13.25
CA SER A 12 -16.64 -9.94 -11.94
C SER A 12 -16.07 -10.82 -10.84
N GLY A 13 -16.41 -12.12 -10.82
CA GLY A 13 -15.87 -13.06 -9.84
C GLY A 13 -14.34 -13.20 -9.90
N ASN A 14 -13.79 -13.38 -11.10
CA ASN A 14 -12.34 -13.49 -11.29
C ASN A 14 -11.59 -12.20 -10.93
N VAL A 15 -12.14 -11.04 -11.27
CA VAL A 15 -11.56 -9.74 -10.88
C VAL A 15 -11.61 -9.56 -9.35
N GLY A 16 -12.69 -10.01 -8.69
CA GLY A 16 -12.79 -10.02 -7.24
C GLY A 16 -11.71 -10.87 -6.57
N TYR A 17 -11.48 -12.09 -7.07
CA TYR A 17 -10.41 -12.96 -6.57
C TYR A 17 -9.01 -12.36 -6.77
N LEU A 18 -8.76 -11.77 -7.95
CA LEU A 18 -7.51 -11.07 -8.23
C LEU A 18 -7.33 -9.87 -7.27
N GLY A 19 -8.39 -9.10 -7.03
CA GLY A 19 -8.39 -7.99 -6.08
C GLY A 19 -8.06 -8.44 -4.66
N ALA A 20 -8.66 -9.54 -4.20
CA ALA A 20 -8.36 -10.11 -2.88
C ALA A 20 -6.91 -10.62 -2.79
N ALA A 21 -6.41 -11.32 -3.81
CA ALA A 21 -5.03 -11.81 -3.85
C ALA A 21 -4.01 -10.67 -3.83
N LEU A 22 -4.23 -9.62 -4.65
CA LEU A 22 -3.39 -8.43 -4.67
C LEU A 22 -3.46 -7.66 -3.34
N ALA A 23 -4.65 -7.50 -2.76
CA ALA A 23 -4.83 -6.86 -1.46
C ALA A 23 -4.08 -7.61 -0.36
N PHE A 24 -4.17 -8.95 -0.36
CA PHE A 24 -3.44 -9.78 0.59
C PHE A 24 -1.92 -9.68 0.40
N LEU A 25 -1.45 -9.66 -0.85
CA LEU A 25 -0.03 -9.46 -1.18
C LEU A 25 0.47 -8.10 -0.68
N VAL A 26 -0.24 -7.01 -0.99
CA VAL A 26 0.11 -5.65 -0.54
C VAL A 26 0.11 -5.58 1.00
N ALA A 27 -0.92 -6.11 1.66
CA ALA A 27 -0.98 -6.14 3.12
C ALA A 27 0.19 -6.92 3.72
N SER A 28 0.53 -8.08 3.14
CA SER A 28 1.66 -8.90 3.59
C SER A 28 3.00 -8.18 3.43
N ILE A 29 3.23 -7.55 2.27
CA ILE A 29 4.45 -6.76 2.03
C ILE A 29 4.59 -5.65 3.06
N HIS A 30 3.52 -4.91 3.37
CA HIS A 30 3.57 -3.81 4.33
C HIS A 30 3.73 -4.30 5.77
N LEU A 31 2.98 -5.35 6.15
CA LEU A 31 3.02 -5.91 7.50
C LEU A 31 4.37 -6.56 7.81
N PHE A 32 4.99 -7.21 6.83
CA PHE A 32 6.26 -7.93 7.00
C PHE A 32 7.47 -7.22 6.40
N HIS A 33 7.34 -5.95 6.00
CA HIS A 33 8.46 -5.19 5.47
C HIS A 33 9.62 -5.18 6.49
N PRO A 34 10.85 -5.55 6.12
CA PRO A 34 11.94 -5.76 7.08
C PRO A 34 12.27 -4.52 7.91
N GLN A 35 12.15 -3.34 7.30
CA GLN A 35 12.54 -2.06 7.91
C GLN A 35 11.34 -1.22 8.38
N ARG A 36 10.11 -1.63 8.07
CA ARG A 36 8.90 -0.77 8.21
C ARG A 36 7.66 -1.56 8.65
N GLY A 37 7.74 -2.88 8.73
CA GLY A 37 6.63 -3.72 9.12
C GLY A 37 6.52 -3.87 10.63
N PHE A 38 5.73 -4.87 11.02
CA PHE A 38 5.40 -5.21 12.40
C PHE A 38 6.65 -5.37 13.27
N LEU A 39 7.67 -6.11 12.80
CA LEU A 39 8.88 -6.34 13.59
C LEU A 39 9.59 -5.02 13.92
N ARG A 40 9.67 -4.08 12.97
CA ARG A 40 10.25 -2.76 13.22
C ARG A 40 9.43 -1.98 14.24
N LEU A 41 8.10 -1.95 14.07
CA LEU A 41 7.22 -1.28 15.01
C LEU A 41 7.37 -1.87 16.42
N ALA A 42 7.44 -3.20 16.54
CA ALA A 42 7.66 -3.87 17.82
C ALA A 42 8.96 -3.38 18.47
N THR A 43 10.06 -3.28 17.71
CA THR A 43 11.33 -2.76 18.25
C THR A 43 11.22 -1.31 18.75
N PHE A 44 10.45 -0.46 18.10
CA PHE A 44 10.23 0.91 18.58
C PHE A 44 9.45 0.91 19.89
N VAL A 45 8.37 0.13 19.97
CA VAL A 45 7.52 0.03 21.17
C VAL A 45 8.29 -0.57 22.35
N THR A 46 9.08 -1.63 22.15
CA THR A 46 9.79 -2.30 23.26
C THR A 46 10.89 -1.47 23.88
N THR A 47 11.44 -0.47 23.17
CA THR A 47 12.42 0.47 23.75
C THR A 47 11.79 1.47 24.73
N GLY A 48 10.46 1.61 24.73
CA GLY A 48 9.76 2.62 25.54
C GLY A 48 9.99 4.07 25.09
N ASN A 49 10.71 4.30 23.99
CA ASN A 49 11.04 5.64 23.52
C ASN A 49 10.04 6.13 22.47
N ALA A 50 9.02 6.86 22.92
CA ALA A 50 7.98 7.42 22.04
C ALA A 50 8.52 8.35 20.94
N SER A 51 9.70 8.97 21.13
CA SER A 51 10.30 9.85 20.11
C SER A 51 10.67 9.11 18.82
N LEU A 52 10.86 7.79 18.87
CA LEU A 52 11.10 6.97 17.68
C LEU A 52 9.87 6.89 16.76
N LEU A 53 8.67 6.85 17.34
CA LEU A 53 7.42 6.84 16.57
C LEU A 53 7.14 8.18 15.90
N VAL A 54 7.58 9.28 16.52
CA VAL A 54 7.45 10.63 15.97
C VAL A 54 8.47 10.89 14.87
N SER A 55 9.72 10.48 15.08
CA SER A 55 10.83 10.68 14.13
C SER A 55 10.76 9.78 12.90
N ASP A 56 10.15 8.60 13.04
CA ASP A 56 9.86 7.71 11.92
C ASP A 56 8.44 7.10 12.07
N PRO A 57 7.41 7.77 11.51
CA PRO A 57 6.02 7.31 11.62
C PRO A 57 5.70 6.15 10.67
N ARG A 58 6.62 5.76 9.78
CA ARG A 58 6.34 4.78 8.73
C ARG A 58 5.98 3.40 9.28
N PRO A 59 6.63 2.86 10.34
CA PRO A 59 6.24 1.56 10.85
C PRO A 59 4.82 1.49 11.39
N VAL A 60 4.36 2.55 12.05
CA VAL A 60 2.97 2.67 12.50
C VAL A 60 2.05 2.68 11.29
N ALA A 61 2.33 3.55 10.31
CA ALA A 61 1.52 3.67 9.10
C ALA A 61 1.40 2.34 8.35
N PHE A 62 2.51 1.65 8.10
CA PHE A 62 2.57 0.37 7.38
C PHE A 62 1.77 -0.73 8.07
N VAL A 63 1.87 -0.86 9.39
CA VAL A 63 1.15 -1.89 10.14
C VAL A 63 -0.34 -1.59 10.16
N LEU A 64 -0.74 -0.37 10.53
CA LEU A 64 -2.14 0.00 10.61
C LEU A 64 -2.83 -0.10 9.25
N SER A 65 -2.16 0.32 8.19
CA SER A 65 -2.70 0.24 6.84
C SER A 65 -2.80 -1.20 6.33
N ALA A 66 -1.83 -2.07 6.65
CA ALA A 66 -1.93 -3.50 6.34
C ALA A 66 -3.13 -4.14 7.04
N LEU A 67 -3.34 -3.85 8.33
CA LEU A 67 -4.51 -4.32 9.07
C LEU A 67 -5.82 -3.79 8.48
N ALA A 68 -5.85 -2.52 8.06
CA ALA A 68 -7.00 -1.93 7.40
C ALA A 68 -7.31 -2.61 6.05
N ILE A 69 -6.30 -3.01 5.28
CA ILE A 69 -6.49 -3.78 4.04
C ILE A 69 -7.08 -5.15 4.35
N LEU A 70 -6.54 -5.87 5.33
CA LEU A 70 -7.07 -7.18 5.74
C LEU A 70 -8.52 -7.08 6.21
N LEU A 71 -8.86 -6.05 6.97
CA LEU A 71 -10.25 -5.75 7.34
C LEU A 71 -11.11 -5.45 6.10
N GLY A 72 -10.60 -4.66 5.16
CA GLY A 72 -11.27 -4.34 3.90
C GLY A 72 -11.62 -5.59 3.08
N ILE A 73 -10.72 -6.58 3.01
CA ILE A 73 -10.99 -7.87 2.36
C ILE A 73 -12.19 -8.55 3.03
N ASN A 74 -12.20 -8.64 4.36
CA ASN A 74 -13.29 -9.27 5.11
C ASN A 74 -14.64 -8.53 4.91
N LEU A 75 -14.62 -7.20 4.89
CA LEU A 75 -15.83 -6.40 4.64
C LEU A 75 -16.39 -6.64 3.24
N VAL A 76 -15.52 -6.76 2.22
CA VAL A 76 -15.96 -7.07 0.85
C VAL A 76 -16.56 -8.48 0.76
N VAL A 77 -15.92 -9.47 1.38
CA VAL A 77 -16.44 -10.86 1.45
C VAL A 77 -17.79 -10.92 2.15
N ALA A 78 -17.97 -10.16 3.23
CA ALA A 78 -19.23 -10.02 3.95
C ALA A 78 -20.28 -9.15 3.21
N ASN A 79 -19.97 -8.68 1.99
CA ASN A 79 -20.83 -7.80 1.19
C ASN A 79 -21.20 -6.48 1.90
N VAL A 80 -20.32 -5.97 2.76
CA VAL A 80 -20.51 -4.74 3.53
C VAL A 80 -19.89 -3.57 2.79
N ALA A 81 -20.73 -2.61 2.37
CA ALA A 81 -20.32 -1.32 1.83
C ALA A 81 -19.21 -1.38 0.75
N ARG A 82 -19.22 -2.40 -0.12
CA ARG A 82 -18.14 -2.73 -1.07
C ARG A 82 -17.57 -1.52 -1.81
N LYS A 83 -18.42 -0.66 -2.39
CA LYS A 83 -17.96 0.56 -3.09
C LYS A 83 -17.15 1.50 -2.21
N ARG A 84 -17.56 1.68 -0.95
CA ARG A 84 -16.80 2.51 0.00
C ARG A 84 -15.46 1.86 0.33
N VAL A 85 -15.45 0.53 0.52
CA VAL A 85 -14.20 -0.22 0.78
C VAL A 85 -13.24 -0.11 -0.42
N TYR A 86 -13.73 -0.25 -1.65
CA TYR A 86 -12.92 -0.06 -2.86
C TYR A 86 -12.36 1.35 -2.97
N ALA A 87 -13.17 2.38 -2.69
CA ALA A 87 -12.72 3.77 -2.69
C ALA A 87 -11.63 4.04 -1.65
N LEU A 88 -11.80 3.52 -0.43
CA LEU A 88 -10.78 3.63 0.63
C LEU A 88 -9.50 2.89 0.26
N GLY A 89 -9.61 1.69 -0.33
CA GLY A 89 -8.46 0.94 -0.82
C GLY A 89 -7.71 1.69 -1.93
N MET A 90 -8.41 2.30 -2.88
CA MET A 90 -7.81 3.15 -3.91
C MET A 90 -7.08 4.35 -3.31
N ALA A 91 -7.71 5.05 -2.35
CA ALA A 91 -7.09 6.17 -1.66
C ALA A 91 -5.80 5.74 -0.93
N LEU A 92 -5.80 4.54 -0.33
CA LEU A 92 -4.63 4.00 0.32
C LEU A 92 -3.50 3.67 -0.67
N MET A 93 -3.82 3.10 -1.84
CA MET A 93 -2.80 2.84 -2.88
C MET A 93 -2.17 4.14 -3.39
N VAL A 94 -2.99 5.17 -3.63
CA VAL A 94 -2.49 6.51 -3.99
C VAL A 94 -1.58 7.07 -2.89
N THR A 95 -1.97 6.89 -1.63
CA THR A 95 -1.17 7.35 -0.48
C THR A 95 0.20 6.66 -0.44
N TYR A 96 0.28 5.36 -0.70
CA TYR A 96 1.56 4.64 -0.76
C TYR A 96 2.43 5.07 -1.93
N PHE A 97 1.82 5.33 -3.09
CA PHE A 97 2.53 5.84 -4.27
C PHE A 97 3.11 7.23 -3.99
N VAL A 98 2.25 8.19 -3.65
CA VAL A 98 2.64 9.57 -3.36
C VAL A 98 3.64 9.61 -2.20
N GLY A 99 3.40 8.85 -1.14
CA GLY A 99 4.30 8.76 0.00
C GLY A 99 5.69 8.22 -0.36
N TYR A 100 5.77 7.22 -1.25
CA TYR A 100 7.05 6.69 -1.74
C TYR A 100 7.85 7.77 -2.49
N PHE A 101 7.21 8.46 -3.44
CA PHE A 101 7.89 9.50 -4.20
C PHE A 101 8.25 10.71 -3.32
N ALA A 102 7.32 11.18 -2.48
CA ALA A 102 7.58 12.26 -1.54
C ALA A 102 8.76 11.94 -0.61
N TRP A 103 8.84 10.71 -0.09
CA TRP A 103 9.94 10.27 0.77
C TRP A 103 11.29 10.35 0.07
N HIS A 104 11.43 9.79 -1.13
CA HIS A 104 12.72 9.71 -1.81
C HIS A 104 13.11 11.04 -2.48
N LEU A 105 12.15 11.76 -3.07
CA LEU A 105 12.41 13.05 -3.72
C LEU A 105 12.79 14.16 -2.71
N SER A 106 12.39 14.01 -1.45
CA SER A 106 12.78 14.92 -0.35
C SER A 106 14.04 14.49 0.40
N GLY A 107 14.79 13.51 -0.11
CA GLY A 107 15.98 13.02 0.59
C GLY A 107 15.62 12.27 1.87
N HIS A 108 14.84 11.20 1.75
CA HIS A 108 14.43 10.34 2.87
C HIS A 108 13.60 11.07 3.93
N GLY A 109 12.62 11.86 3.49
CA GLY A 109 11.64 12.49 4.38
C GLY A 109 12.07 13.86 4.90
N GLY A 110 12.87 14.62 4.15
CA GLY A 110 13.26 15.99 4.53
C GLY A 110 12.10 16.99 4.63
N PHE A 111 10.88 16.59 4.25
CA PHE A 111 9.65 17.36 4.52
C PHE A 111 9.10 17.15 5.94
N LEU A 112 9.62 16.17 6.70
CA LEU A 112 9.20 15.94 8.07
C LEU A 112 9.85 16.96 9.00
N PRO A 113 9.12 17.49 10.00
CA PRO A 113 9.66 18.45 10.94
C PRO A 113 10.94 17.93 11.64
N GLY A 114 11.99 18.75 11.64
CA GLY A 114 13.25 18.43 12.34
C GLY A 114 14.13 17.39 11.63
N ARG A 115 13.90 17.10 10.35
CA ARG A 115 14.70 16.15 9.56
C ARG A 115 15.33 16.82 8.35
N GLU A 116 16.66 16.80 8.30
CA GLU A 116 17.40 17.31 7.14
C GLU A 116 17.32 16.34 5.95
N PRO A 117 17.16 16.85 4.71
CA PRO A 117 17.22 16.03 3.50
C PRO A 117 18.56 15.27 3.35
N LEU A 118 18.47 13.98 3.03
CA LEU A 118 19.62 13.10 2.78
C LEU A 118 19.53 12.48 1.37
N TYR A 119 20.34 13.02 0.44
CA TYR A 119 20.34 12.66 -0.98
C TYR A 119 21.44 11.69 -1.41
N HIS A 120 22.36 11.31 -0.51
CA HIS A 120 23.50 10.41 -0.82
C HIS A 120 24.33 10.82 -2.05
N GLY A 121 24.41 12.12 -2.36
CA GLY A 121 25.16 12.64 -3.52
C GLY A 121 24.50 12.39 -4.88
N LEU A 122 23.27 11.87 -4.92
CA LEU A 122 22.50 11.66 -6.15
C LEU A 122 21.49 12.78 -6.37
N HIS A 123 21.14 13.03 -7.62
CA HIS A 123 19.97 13.86 -7.92
C HIS A 123 18.69 13.14 -7.46
N PRO A 124 17.64 13.83 -6.95
CA PRO A 124 16.46 13.19 -6.37
C PRO A 124 15.76 12.17 -7.28
N VAL A 125 15.68 12.46 -8.58
CA VAL A 125 15.09 11.55 -9.57
C VAL A 125 15.95 10.30 -9.77
N GLU A 126 17.27 10.44 -9.80
CA GLU A 126 18.21 9.32 -9.93
C GLU A 126 18.12 8.42 -8.69
N ALA A 127 17.96 9.00 -7.50
CA ALA A 127 17.77 8.25 -6.27
C ALA A 127 16.50 7.38 -6.32
N VAL A 128 15.38 7.92 -6.82
CA VAL A 128 14.12 7.17 -7.01
C VAL A 128 14.32 6.00 -7.98
N ILE A 129 14.93 6.25 -9.14
CA ILE A 129 15.18 5.22 -10.15
C ILE A 129 16.10 4.13 -9.56
N SER A 130 17.17 4.53 -8.89
CA SER A 130 18.08 3.61 -8.21
C SER A 130 17.36 2.73 -7.20
N HIS A 131 16.47 3.30 -6.38
CA HIS A 131 15.69 2.51 -5.43
C HIS A 131 14.73 1.54 -6.12
N LEU A 132 14.04 1.95 -7.19
CA LEU A 132 13.13 1.04 -7.90
C LEU A 132 13.87 -0.09 -8.63
N VAL A 133 15.08 0.16 -9.11
CA VAL A 133 15.88 -0.85 -9.83
C VAL A 133 16.61 -1.78 -8.86
N ASN A 134 17.14 -1.25 -7.75
CA ASN A 134 18.04 -1.99 -6.85
C ASN A 134 17.34 -2.55 -5.60
N ASP A 135 16.07 -2.20 -5.35
CA ASP A 135 15.25 -2.78 -4.28
C ASP A 135 14.08 -3.58 -4.88
N PRO A 136 14.25 -4.91 -5.08
CA PRO A 136 13.20 -5.76 -5.64
C PRO A 136 11.91 -5.75 -4.83
N LEU A 137 11.99 -5.57 -3.50
CA LEU A 137 10.81 -5.52 -2.65
C LEU A 137 10.05 -4.22 -2.87
N ALA A 138 10.74 -3.09 -3.02
CA ALA A 138 10.12 -1.82 -3.38
C ALA A 138 9.45 -1.90 -4.77
N ALA A 139 10.13 -2.48 -5.76
CA ALA A 139 9.59 -2.67 -7.10
C ALA A 139 8.32 -3.53 -7.08
N LEU A 140 8.36 -4.66 -6.36
CA LEU A 140 7.20 -5.54 -6.17
C LEU A 140 6.06 -4.82 -5.47
N ALA A 141 6.34 -4.08 -4.39
CA ALA A 141 5.34 -3.32 -3.64
C ALA A 141 4.63 -2.31 -4.54
N LYS A 142 5.38 -1.45 -5.25
CA LYS A 142 4.79 -0.43 -6.13
C LYS A 142 3.98 -1.07 -7.27
N SER A 143 4.48 -2.15 -7.85
CA SER A 143 3.76 -2.86 -8.92
C SER A 143 2.46 -3.48 -8.41
N ALA A 144 2.48 -4.14 -7.25
CA ALA A 144 1.30 -4.75 -6.64
C ALA A 144 0.25 -3.70 -6.23
N GLU A 145 0.68 -2.57 -5.68
CA GLU A 145 -0.19 -1.45 -5.31
C GLU A 145 -0.85 -0.81 -6.55
N ALA A 146 -0.10 -0.61 -7.64
CA ALA A 146 -0.64 -0.06 -8.88
C ALA A 146 -1.67 -1.02 -9.50
N ALA A 147 -1.33 -2.31 -9.56
CA ALA A 147 -2.24 -3.34 -10.03
C ALA A 147 -3.52 -3.39 -9.17
N LEU A 148 -3.37 -3.33 -7.84
CA LEU A 148 -4.51 -3.32 -6.93
C LEU A 148 -5.38 -2.07 -7.14
N PHE A 149 -4.79 -0.89 -7.29
CA PHE A 149 -5.54 0.34 -7.59
C PHE A 149 -6.41 0.17 -8.84
N VAL A 150 -5.82 -0.35 -9.93
CA VAL A 150 -6.54 -0.58 -11.19
C VAL A 150 -7.68 -1.59 -11.00
N VAL A 151 -7.43 -2.71 -10.31
CA VAL A 151 -8.44 -3.73 -10.04
C VAL A 151 -9.58 -3.17 -9.19
N LEU A 152 -9.27 -2.41 -8.13
CA LEU A 152 -10.27 -1.75 -7.29
C LEU A 152 -11.08 -0.71 -8.09
N ALA A 153 -10.45 0.02 -9.00
CA ALA A 153 -11.14 0.97 -9.87
C ALA A 153 -12.13 0.26 -10.81
N VAL A 154 -11.75 -0.89 -11.36
CA VAL A 154 -12.65 -1.74 -12.15
C VAL A 154 -13.81 -2.22 -11.29
N LEU A 155 -13.53 -2.83 -10.13
CA LEU A 155 -14.57 -3.33 -9.21
C LEU A 155 -15.52 -2.23 -8.74
N TYR A 156 -15.01 -1.03 -8.45
CA TYR A 156 -15.82 0.13 -8.07
C TYR A 156 -16.83 0.52 -9.16
N ARG A 157 -16.45 0.37 -10.42
CA ARG A 157 -17.29 0.69 -11.57
C ARG A 157 -18.28 -0.42 -11.90
N THR A 158 -17.91 -1.69 -11.70
CA THR A 158 -18.68 -2.84 -12.16
C THR A 158 -19.57 -3.46 -11.08
N GLU A 159 -19.16 -3.40 -9.81
CA GLU A 159 -19.95 -3.96 -8.72
C GLU A 159 -20.85 -2.89 -8.10
N SER A 160 -22.16 -3.13 -8.14
CA SER A 160 -23.18 -2.35 -7.42
C SER A 160 -23.76 -3.20 -6.30
#